data_AF-A0A535AU39-F1
#
_entry.id   AF-A0A535AU39-F1
#
_cell.length_a   1.000
_cell.length_b   1.000
_cell.length_c   1.000
_cell.angle_alpha   90.00
_cell.angle_beta   90.00
_cell.angle_gamma   90.00
#
_symmetry.space_group_name_H-M   'P 1'
#
loop_
_entity.id
_entity.type
_entity.pdbx_description
1 polymer ?
#
loop_
_entity_poly.entity_id
_entity_poly.type
_entity_poly.pdbx_seq_one_letter_code
_entity_poly.pdbx_strand_id
1 'polypeptide(L)'
;MNNSLVFRDPTDSGLLERLLRKNIQEGEEGLMLAVLADAVEYFQKYVLAEDEKGKKLFQEEEEWILEKNSDWLFSFENICEALRLDPNYIRQGLLSWKEAQRKFHSKAVNNHNRRRCYGRKTA
;
A
#
# COMPACT_ATOMS: atom_id res chain seq x y z
N MET A 1 -53.04 13.70 13.44
CA MET A 1 -53.20 12.49 12.60
C MET A 1 -52.67 12.86 11.23
N ASN A 2 -51.36 12.79 11.02
CA ASN A 2 -50.78 13.22 9.75
C ASN A 2 -49.74 12.18 9.32
N ASN A 3 -50.21 10.96 9.03
CA ASN A 3 -49.48 10.04 8.18
C ASN A 3 -49.73 10.46 6.73
N SER A 4 -48.99 11.46 6.27
CA SER A 4 -48.86 11.72 4.84
C SER A 4 -48.10 10.55 4.24
N LEU A 5 -48.86 9.64 3.63
CA LEU A 5 -48.40 8.59 2.73
C LEU A 5 -47.47 9.23 1.70
N VAL A 6 -46.17 9.02 1.84
CA VAL A 6 -45.20 9.19 0.76
C VAL A 6 -45.56 8.11 -0.26
N PHE A 7 -46.43 8.46 -1.19
CA PHE A 7 -46.50 7.75 -2.46
C PHE A 7 -45.13 7.95 -3.12
N ARG A 8 -44.27 6.93 -2.98
CA ARG A 8 -42.96 6.88 -3.65
C ARG A 8 -43.22 7.00 -5.14
N ASP A 9 -42.81 8.13 -5.72
CA ASP A 9 -42.68 8.23 -7.16
C ASP A 9 -41.69 7.13 -7.61
N PRO A 10 -42.04 6.27 -8.58
CA PRO A 10 -41.14 5.24 -9.10
C PRO A 10 -39.86 5.82 -9.73
N THR A 11 -39.79 7.14 -9.91
CA THR A 11 -38.65 7.92 -10.42
C THR A 11 -38.16 8.95 -9.40
N ASP A 12 -38.13 8.61 -8.10
CA ASP A 12 -37.46 9.46 -7.10
C ASP A 12 -35.97 9.61 -7.44
N SER A 13 -35.67 10.66 -8.20
CA SER A 13 -34.33 11.04 -8.66
C SER A 13 -33.34 11.16 -7.50
N GLY A 14 -33.82 11.55 -6.30
CA GLY A 14 -33.00 11.66 -5.10
C GLY A 14 -32.52 10.32 -4.56
N LEU A 15 -33.27 9.22 -4.77
CA LEU A 15 -32.84 7.88 -4.42
C LEU A 15 -31.79 7.35 -5.39
N LEU A 16 -31.99 7.57 -6.70
CA LEU A 16 -31.02 7.17 -7.73
C LEU A 16 -29.68 7.89 -7.56
N GLU A 17 -29.69 9.20 -7.30
CA GLU A 17 -28.47 9.98 -7.06
C GLU A 17 -27.66 9.42 -5.87
N ARG A 18 -28.34 9.05 -4.77
CA ARG A 18 -27.70 8.46 -3.58
C ARG A 18 -27.09 7.09 -3.87
N LEU A 19 -27.79 6.24 -4.63
CA LEU A 19 -27.29 4.92 -5.01
C LEU A 19 -26.09 5.02 -5.95
N LEU A 20 -26.14 5.91 -6.95
CA LEU A 20 -25.03 6.15 -7.86
C LEU A 20 -23.82 6.71 -7.10
N ARG A 21 -24.01 7.72 -6.24
CA ARG A 21 -22.93 8.26 -5.40
C ARG A 21 -22.29 7.18 -4.53
N LYS A 22 -23.10 6.32 -3.92
CA LYS A 22 -22.61 5.22 -3.09
C LYS A 22 -21.79 4.20 -3.91
N ASN A 23 -22.29 3.79 -5.07
CA ASN A 23 -21.56 2.85 -5.94
C ASN A 23 -20.25 3.46 -6.48
N ILE A 24 -20.26 4.76 -6.83
CA ILE A 24 -19.05 5.48 -7.25
C ILE A 24 -18.05 5.53 -6.11
N GLN A 25 -18.48 5.90 -4.90
CA GLN A 25 -17.62 5.92 -3.72
C GLN A 25 -17.02 4.53 -3.43
N GLU A 26 -17.83 3.47 -3.48
CA GLU A 26 -17.36 2.09 -3.31
C GLU A 26 -16.35 1.69 -4.40
N GLY A 27 -16.54 2.17 -5.63
CA GLY A 27 -15.60 1.98 -6.74
C GLY A 27 -14.29 2.76 -6.58
N GLU A 28 -14.36 4.01 -6.13
CA GLU A 28 -13.21 4.87 -5.85
C GLU A 28 -12.37 4.31 -4.69
N GLU A 29 -13.01 3.95 -3.57
CA GLU A 29 -12.36 3.29 -2.43
C GLU A 29 -11.74 1.95 -2.86
N GLY A 30 -12.43 1.17 -3.70
CA GLY A 30 -11.91 -0.07 -4.27
C GLY A 30 -10.66 0.15 -5.14
N LEU A 31 -10.64 1.19 -5.96
CA LEU A 31 -9.48 1.56 -6.77
C LEU A 31 -8.31 2.03 -5.88
N MET A 32 -8.58 2.88 -4.89
CA MET A 32 -7.57 3.35 -3.94
C MET A 32 -6.95 2.19 -3.14
N LEU A 33 -7.76 1.22 -2.72
CA LEU A 33 -7.28 0.00 -2.07
C LEU A 33 -6.39 -0.83 -3.02
N ALA A 34 -6.79 -0.96 -4.29
CA ALA A 34 -5.98 -1.67 -5.28
C ALA A 34 -4.62 -1.00 -5.51
N VAL A 35 -4.59 0.32 -5.61
CA VAL A 35 -3.33 1.10 -5.73
C VAL A 35 -2.45 0.90 -4.50
N LEU A 36 -3.01 1.00 -3.30
CA LEU A 36 -2.26 0.78 -2.06
C LEU A 36 -1.70 -0.65 -1.97
N ALA A 37 -2.50 -1.65 -2.35
CA ALA A 37 -2.09 -3.05 -2.32
C ALA A 37 -0.94 -3.32 -3.30
N ASP A 38 -1.04 -2.82 -4.53
CA ASP A 38 0.00 -2.96 -5.56
C ASP A 38 1.30 -2.27 -5.11
N ALA A 39 1.22 -1.05 -4.59
CA ALA A 39 2.35 -0.31 -4.03
C ALA A 39 3.08 -1.09 -2.92
N VAL A 40 2.33 -1.65 -1.97
CA VAL A 40 2.90 -2.45 -0.88
C VAL A 40 3.51 -3.75 -1.40
N GLU A 41 2.88 -4.42 -2.37
CA GLU A 41 3.44 -5.62 -3.00
C GLU A 41 4.77 -5.29 -3.72
N TYR A 42 4.81 -4.21 -4.50
CA TYR A 42 6.01 -3.73 -5.18
C TYR A 42 7.12 -3.37 -4.19
N PHE A 43 6.79 -2.61 -3.15
CA PHE A 43 7.73 -2.25 -2.09
C PHE A 43 8.37 -3.49 -1.46
N GLN A 44 7.54 -4.49 -1.12
CA GLN A 44 8.04 -5.72 -0.51
C GLN A 44 8.87 -6.56 -1.48
N LYS A 45 8.45 -6.65 -2.74
CA LYS A 45 9.11 -7.44 -3.78
C LYS A 45 10.52 -6.93 -4.09
N TYR A 46 10.71 -5.61 -4.17
CA TYR A 46 11.98 -5.02 -4.58
C TYR A 46 12.88 -4.58 -3.41
N VAL A 47 12.46 -4.80 -2.16
CA VAL A 47 13.22 -4.37 -0.97
C VAL A 47 14.64 -4.96 -0.87
N LEU A 48 14.86 -6.15 -1.46
CA LEU A 48 16.13 -6.87 -1.52
C LEU A 48 16.71 -6.93 -2.94
N ALA A 49 16.21 -6.14 -3.89
CA ALA A 49 16.71 -6.17 -5.27
C ALA A 49 18.20 -5.76 -5.33
N GLU A 50 19.00 -6.56 -6.01
CA GLU A 50 20.45 -6.32 -6.19
C GLU A 50 20.76 -5.58 -7.50
N ASP A 51 19.88 -5.73 -8.51
CA ASP A 51 20.01 -5.10 -9.82
C ASP A 51 19.55 -3.63 -9.80
N GLU A 52 20.17 -2.82 -10.66
CA GLU A 52 19.93 -1.37 -10.73
C GLU A 52 18.48 -1.03 -11.09
N LYS A 53 17.82 -1.85 -11.93
CA LYS A 53 16.43 -1.63 -12.31
C LYS A 53 15.50 -1.85 -11.12
N GLY A 54 15.67 -2.94 -10.38
CA GLY A 54 14.89 -3.24 -9.17
C GLY A 54 15.08 -2.19 -8.08
N LYS A 55 16.31 -1.70 -7.86
CA LYS A 55 16.58 -0.60 -6.92
C LYS A 55 15.85 0.69 -7.30
N LYS A 56 15.85 1.03 -8.59
CA LYS A 56 15.18 2.24 -9.07
C LYS A 56 13.67 2.15 -8.86
N LEU A 57 13.06 1.01 -9.22
CA LEU A 57 11.64 0.77 -9.00
C LEU A 57 11.28 0.83 -7.50
N PHE A 58 12.11 0.24 -6.65
CA PHE A 58 11.92 0.34 -5.20
C PHE A 58 12.00 1.79 -4.70
N GLN A 59 12.95 2.57 -5.21
CA GLN A 59 13.13 3.96 -4.81
C GLN A 59 11.95 4.82 -5.23
N GLU A 60 11.45 4.67 -6.46
CA GLU A 60 10.27 5.39 -6.96
C GLU A 60 9.05 5.11 -6.04
N GLU A 61 8.85 3.84 -5.68
CA GLU A 61 7.76 3.43 -4.79
C GLU A 61 7.94 3.95 -3.36
N GLU A 62 9.15 3.86 -2.81
CA GLU A 62 9.49 4.38 -1.49
C GLU A 62 9.30 5.90 -1.42
N GLU A 63 9.68 6.64 -2.46
CA GLU A 63 9.49 8.08 -2.53
C GLU A 63 8.01 8.44 -2.52
N TRP A 64 7.16 7.73 -3.26
CA TRP A 64 5.71 7.94 -3.23
C TRP A 64 5.11 7.65 -1.84
N ILE A 65 5.52 6.55 -1.19
CA ILE A 65 5.08 6.21 0.18
C ILE A 65 5.59 7.22 1.21
N LEU A 66 6.75 7.85 0.98
CA LEU A 66 7.38 8.81 1.89
C LEU A 66 7.06 10.28 1.59
N GLU A 67 6.44 10.59 0.46
CA GLU A 67 5.96 11.92 0.09
C GLU A 67 4.96 12.44 1.14
N LYS A 68 4.98 13.75 1.44
CA LYS A 68 4.09 14.38 2.43
C LYS A 68 3.47 15.64 1.87
N ASN A 69 2.26 15.97 2.34
CA ASN A 69 1.52 17.17 1.95
C ASN A 69 1.31 17.26 0.43
N SER A 70 0.98 16.13 -0.18
CA SER A 70 0.72 16.03 -1.61
C SER A 70 -0.78 16.23 -1.89
N ASP A 71 -1.10 17.24 -2.69
CA ASP A 71 -2.48 17.53 -3.11
C ASP A 71 -3.00 16.54 -4.17
N TRP A 72 -2.18 15.57 -4.59
CA TRP A 72 -2.56 14.60 -5.60
C TRP A 72 -3.57 13.59 -5.05
N LEU A 73 -4.66 13.33 -5.79
CA LEU A 73 -5.77 12.46 -5.36
C LEU A 73 -5.31 11.04 -4.95
N PHE A 74 -4.32 10.49 -5.65
CA PHE A 74 -3.73 9.19 -5.35
C PHE A 74 -2.37 9.33 -4.66
N SER A 75 -2.17 10.40 -3.89
CA SER A 75 -1.07 10.42 -2.93
C SER A 75 -1.31 9.35 -1.85
N PHE A 76 -0.22 8.83 -1.30
CA PHE A 76 -0.30 7.83 -0.24
C PHE A 76 -1.14 8.30 0.96
N GLU A 77 -1.03 9.58 1.33
CA GLU A 77 -1.80 10.18 2.44
C GLU A 77 -3.29 10.22 2.13
N ASN A 78 -3.67 10.72 0.96
CA ASN A 78 -5.07 10.84 0.56
C ASN A 78 -5.73 9.46 0.43
N ILE A 79 -5.00 8.46 -0.08
CA ILE A 79 -5.47 7.07 -0.12
C ILE A 79 -5.69 6.52 1.30
N CYS A 80 -4.71 6.70 2.20
CA CYS A 80 -4.86 6.23 3.58
C CYS A 80 -6.06 6.89 4.27
N GLU A 81 -6.23 8.21 4.11
CA GLU A 81 -7.33 8.97 4.70
C GLU A 81 -8.69 8.51 4.16
N ALA A 82 -8.83 8.33 2.85
CA ALA A 82 -10.05 7.83 2.22
C ALA A 82 -10.42 6.43 2.72
N LEU A 83 -9.42 5.56 2.91
CA LEU A 83 -9.58 4.20 3.45
C LEU A 83 -9.64 4.14 4.98
N ARG A 84 -9.61 5.30 5.67
CA ARG A 84 -9.64 5.43 7.15
C ARG A 84 -8.46 4.73 7.85
N LEU A 85 -7.30 4.77 7.23
CA LEU A 85 -6.01 4.28 7.74
C LEU A 85 -5.16 5.46 8.22
N ASP A 86 -4.33 5.26 9.24
CA ASP A 86 -3.32 6.25 9.64
C ASP A 86 -2.08 6.12 8.73
N PRO A 87 -1.79 7.12 7.87
CA PRO A 87 -0.65 7.05 6.96
C PRO A 87 0.68 6.94 7.72
N ASN A 88 0.82 7.58 8.89
CA ASN A 88 2.05 7.51 9.67
C ASN A 88 2.28 6.11 10.23
N TYR A 89 1.22 5.46 10.69
CA TYR A 89 1.30 4.09 11.19
C TYR A 89 1.73 3.11 10.08
N ILE A 90 1.15 3.23 8.89
CA ILE A 90 1.51 2.37 7.75
C ILE A 90 2.97 2.60 7.34
N ARG A 91 3.42 3.86 7.23
CA ARG A 91 4.83 4.19 6.94
C ARG A 91 5.78 3.58 7.96
N GLN A 92 5.49 3.74 9.25
CA GLN A 92 6.30 3.17 10.32
C GLN A 92 6.39 1.65 10.20
N GLY A 93 5.28 0.99 9.90
CA GLY A 93 5.23 -0.45 9.67
C GLY A 93 6.12 -0.89 8.50
N LEU A 94 5.99 -0.24 7.34
CA LEU A 94 6.78 -0.55 6.14
C LEU A 94 8.27 -0.32 6.33
N LEU A 95 8.65 0.79 6.98
CA LEU A 95 10.06 1.09 7.27
C LEU A 95 10.68 0.10 8.26
N SER A 96 9.95 -0.24 9.32
CA SER A 96 10.40 -1.24 10.31
C SER A 96 10.58 -2.61 9.67
N TRP A 97 9.64 -2.99 8.80
CA TRP A 97 9.71 -4.24 8.04
C TRP A 97 10.91 -4.25 7.07
N LYS A 98 11.14 -3.16 6.33
CA LYS A 98 12.30 -2.99 5.43
C LYS A 98 13.61 -3.22 6.17
N GLU A 99 13.77 -2.59 7.33
CA GLU A 99 14.97 -2.77 8.15
C GLU A 99 15.15 -4.21 8.62
N ALA A 100 14.06 -4.86 9.06
CA ALA A 100 14.10 -6.24 9.48
C ALA A 100 14.55 -7.15 8.33
N GLN A 101 13.97 -7.01 7.13
CA GLN A 101 14.35 -7.81 5.96
C GLN A 101 15.84 -7.66 5.61
N ARG A 102 16.36 -6.43 5.60
CA ARG A 102 17.80 -6.18 5.33
C ARG A 102 18.70 -6.80 6.40
N LYS A 103 18.30 -6.77 7.68
CA LYS A 103 19.02 -7.44 8.78
C LYS A 103 18.98 -8.96 8.63
N PHE A 104 17.87 -9.55 8.19
CA PHE A 104 17.78 -10.99 7.94
C PHE A 104 18.63 -11.43 6.75
N HIS A 105 18.57 -10.68 5.65
CA HIS A 105 19.34 -10.99 4.45
C HIS A 105 20.86 -10.90 4.71
N SER A 106 21.32 -9.83 5.34
CA SER A 106 22.75 -9.69 5.71
C SER A 106 23.25 -10.81 6.63
N LYS A 107 22.44 -11.26 7.60
CA LYS A 107 22.75 -12.42 8.45
C LYS A 107 22.85 -13.72 7.64
N ALA A 108 21.94 -13.95 6.70
CA ALA A 108 21.96 -15.15 5.84
C ALA A 108 23.21 -15.20 4.95
N VAL A 109 23.55 -14.08 4.31
CA VAL A 109 24.77 -13.93 3.48
C VAL A 109 26.03 -14.18 4.32
N ASN A 110 26.12 -13.58 5.51
CA ASN A 110 27.28 -13.76 6.39
C ASN A 110 27.43 -15.20 6.89
N ASN A 111 26.31 -15.87 7.23
CA ASN A 111 26.32 -17.28 7.63
C ASN A 111 26.76 -18.20 6.46
N HIS A 112 26.29 -17.93 5.24
CA HIS A 112 26.75 -18.63 4.05
C HIS A 112 28.27 -18.50 3.87
N ASN A 113 28.81 -17.29 3.97
CA ASN A 113 30.24 -17.04 3.87
C ASN A 113 31.04 -17.76 4.96
N ARG A 114 30.55 -17.78 6.21
CA ARG A 114 31.20 -18.54 7.30
C ARG A 114 31.25 -20.03 7.01
N ARG A 115 30.14 -20.65 6.60
CA ARG A 115 30.10 -22.09 6.26
C ARG A 115 31.05 -22.43 5.12
N ARG A 116 31.18 -21.55 4.13
CA ARG A 116 32.12 -21.70 3.00
C ARG A 116 33.59 -21.66 3.46
N CYS A 117 33.93 -20.82 4.44
CA CYS A 117 35.29 -20.76 5.00
C CYS A 117 35.67 -21.97 5.86
N TYR A 118 34.70 -22.65 6.48
CA TYR A 118 34.94 -23.89 7.24
C TYR A 118 35.00 -25.16 6.36
N GLY A 119 34.74 -25.05 5.05
CA GLY A 119 34.72 -26.18 4.11
C GLY A 119 36.01 -26.43 3.30
N ARG A 120 37.11 -25.73 3.58
CA ARG A 120 38.40 -25.90 2.87
C ARG A 120 39.49 -26.43 3.80
N LYS A 121 39.21 -27.58 4.45
CA LYS A 121 40.20 -28.43 5.12
C LYS A 121 39.82 -29.89 4.86
N THR A 122 40.18 -30.40 3.69
CA THR A 122 40.27 -31.84 3.44
C THR A 122 41.53 -32.09 2.65
N ALA A 123 42.46 -32.77 3.33
CA ALA A 123 43.68 -33.48 2.94
C ALA A 123 44.30 -33.20 1.57
#